data_AF-A0A1G8ZGP6-F1
#
_entry.id   AF-A0A1G8ZGP6-F1
#
_cell.length_a   1.000
_cell.length_b   1.000
_cell.length_c   1.000
_cell.angle_alpha   90.00
_cell.angle_beta   90.00
_cell.angle_gamma   90.00
#
_symmetry.space_group_name_H-M   'P 1'
#
loop_
_entity.id
_entity.type
_entity.pdbx_description
1 polymer ?
#
loop_
_entity_poly.entity_id
_entity_poly.type
_entity_poly.pdbx_seq_one_letter_code
_entity_poly.pdbx_strand_id
1 'polypeptide(L)'
;MDNINKPIQSVTIKSTQDLGSFVRTFRVAQKMTQADISGLANTGNRFIVELENGKPTVQLQKVLDVLDTLGLEMVIQRKGRY
;
A
#
# COMPACT_ATOMS: atom_id res chain seq x y z
N MET A 1 -13.77 -23.37 -1.10
CA MET A 1 -13.77 -22.24 -0.12
C MET A 1 -12.31 -21.97 0.15
N ASP A 2 -11.65 -21.37 -0.83
CA ASP A 2 -10.22 -21.51 -0.97
C ASP A 2 -9.55 -20.15 -0.77
N ASN A 3 -8.55 -20.18 0.13
CA ASN A 3 -7.41 -19.28 0.15
C ASN A 3 -7.36 -18.14 1.19
N ILE A 4 -7.67 -18.45 2.45
CA ILE A 4 -7.21 -17.66 3.63
C ILE A 4 -5.75 -17.96 4.02
N ASN A 5 -5.02 -18.78 3.24
CA ASN A 5 -3.69 -19.28 3.58
C ASN A 5 -2.67 -19.19 2.43
N LYS A 6 -2.87 -18.28 1.45
CA LYS A 6 -1.78 -17.95 0.53
C LYS A 6 -0.79 -17.13 1.35
N PRO A 7 0.47 -17.56 1.54
CA PRO A 7 1.49 -16.64 2.05
C PRO A 7 1.47 -15.43 1.12
N ILE A 8 1.28 -14.25 1.68
CA ILE A 8 1.38 -13.01 0.92
C ILE A 8 2.82 -13.01 0.39
N GLN A 9 3.01 -13.38 -0.87
CA GLN A 9 4.34 -13.37 -1.46
C GLN A 9 4.82 -11.92 -1.42
N SER A 10 5.98 -11.70 -0.81
CA SER A 10 6.63 -10.40 -0.76
C SER A 10 6.76 -9.85 -2.18
N VAL A 11 6.16 -8.70 -2.46
CA VAL A 11 6.26 -8.04 -3.77
C VAL A 11 7.48 -7.13 -3.76
N THR A 12 8.31 -7.25 -4.81
CA THR A 12 9.42 -6.30 -5.01
C THR A 12 8.86 -5.02 -5.65
N ILE A 13 8.86 -3.93 -4.89
CA ILE A 13 8.50 -2.59 -5.37
C ILE A 13 9.74 -1.95 -6.02
N LYS A 14 9.66 -1.60 -7.31
CA LYS A 14 10.74 -0.94 -8.07
C LYS A 14 10.42 0.52 -8.42
N SER A 15 9.16 0.92 -8.31
CA SER A 15 8.69 2.28 -8.59
C SER A 15 7.59 2.71 -7.62
N THR A 16 7.31 4.01 -7.55
CA THR A 16 6.15 4.52 -6.79
C THR A 16 4.83 4.08 -7.41
N GLN A 17 4.78 3.83 -8.72
CA GLN A 17 3.61 3.27 -9.39
C GLN A 17 3.34 1.83 -8.94
N ASP A 18 4.39 1.02 -8.74
CA ASP A 18 4.26 -0.35 -8.23
C ASP A 18 3.63 -0.32 -6.83
N LEU A 19 4.12 0.58 -5.97
CA LEU A 19 3.62 0.75 -4.61
C LEU A 19 2.16 1.21 -4.60
N GLY A 20 1.83 2.24 -5.39
CA GLY A 20 0.47 2.76 -5.48
C GLY A 20 -0.54 1.72 -5.98
N SER A 21 -0.14 0.93 -6.99
CA SER A 21 -0.97 -0.15 -7.53
C SER A 21 -1.18 -1.29 -6.52
N PHE A 22 -0.14 -1.60 -5.75
CA PHE A 22 -0.21 -2.59 -4.67
C PHE A 22 -1.16 -2.15 -3.55
N VAL A 23 -1.00 -0.91 -3.05
CA VAL A 23 -1.90 -0.31 -2.05
C VAL A 23 -3.36 -0.35 -2.52
N ARG A 24 -3.62 0.08 -3.75
CA ARG A 24 -4.96 0.05 -4.35
C ARG A 24 -5.55 -1.36 -4.39
N THR A 25 -4.74 -2.35 -4.76
CA THR A 25 -5.18 -3.76 -4.83
C THR A 25 -5.63 -4.27 -3.47
N PHE A 26 -4.86 -4.00 -2.41
CA PHE A 26 -5.22 -4.39 -1.05
C PHE A 26 -6.47 -3.66 -0.53
N ARG A 27 -6.56 -2.34 -0.76
CA ARG A 27 -7.75 -1.57 -0.39
C ARG A 27 -9.02 -2.12 -1.04
N VAL A 28 -8.98 -2.39 -2.35
CA VAL A 28 -10.14 -2.91 -3.09
C VAL A 28 -10.49 -4.33 -2.64
N ALA A 29 -9.50 -5.18 -2.35
CA ALA A 29 -9.74 -6.52 -1.81
C ALA A 29 -10.47 -6.49 -0.46
N GLN A 30 -10.25 -5.44 0.34
CA GLN A 30 -10.95 -5.19 1.60
C GLN A 30 -12.28 -4.44 1.43
N LYS A 31 -12.73 -4.19 0.19
CA LYS A 31 -13.98 -3.47 -0.15
C LYS A 31 -14.06 -2.04 0.40
N MET A 32 -12.91 -1.40 0.62
CA MET A 32 -12.83 -0.03 1.12
C MET A 32 -12.81 0.97 -0.04
N THR A 33 -13.46 2.12 0.14
CA THR A 33 -13.28 3.29 -0.72
C THR A 33 -12.02 4.06 -0.34
N GLN A 34 -11.58 5.01 -1.18
CA GLN A 34 -10.48 5.91 -0.84
C GLN A 34 -10.80 6.79 0.38
N ALA A 35 -12.08 7.15 0.55
CA ALA A 35 -12.55 7.91 1.71
C ALA A 35 -12.43 7.08 3.00
N ASP A 36 -12.84 5.81 2.97
CA ASP A 36 -12.79 4.92 4.13
C ASP A 36 -11.36 4.80 4.69
N ILE A 37 -10.39 4.50 3.82
CA ILE A 37 -9.00 4.38 4.26
C ILE A 37 -8.40 5.72 4.66
N SER A 38 -8.80 6.83 4.02
CA SER A 38 -8.29 8.15 4.39
C SER A 38 -8.67 8.50 5.84
N GLY A 39 -9.89 8.18 6.25
CA GLY A 39 -10.35 8.38 7.63
C GLY A 39 -9.63 7.49 8.63
N LEU A 40 -9.44 6.21 8.30
CA LEU A 40 -8.78 5.25 9.18
C LEU A 40 -7.28 5.53 9.36
N ALA A 41 -6.60 5.93 8.29
CA ALA A 41 -5.17 6.27 8.31
C ALA A 41 -4.89 7.71 8.79
N ASN A 42 -5.92 8.46 9.21
CA ASN A 42 -5.81 9.88 9.57
C ASN A 42 -5.11 10.74 8.49
N THR A 43 -5.43 10.48 7.22
CA THR A 43 -4.89 11.20 6.06
C THR A 43 -6.00 11.89 5.26
N GLY A 44 -5.63 12.84 4.40
CA GLY A 44 -6.59 13.46 3.49
C GLY A 44 -6.87 12.58 2.28
N ASN A 45 -8.11 12.55 1.76
CA ASN A 45 -8.48 11.76 0.58
C ASN A 45 -7.57 12.04 -0.65
N ARG A 46 -7.13 13.30 -0.83
CA ARG A 46 -6.16 13.66 -1.88
C ARG A 46 -4.85 12.89 -1.76
N PHE A 47 -4.37 12.64 -0.54
CA PHE A 47 -3.17 11.85 -0.33
C PHE A 47 -3.34 10.42 -0.82
N ILE A 48 -4.47 9.78 -0.52
CA ILE A 48 -4.77 8.42 -1.00
C ILE A 48 -4.81 8.38 -2.53
N VAL A 49 -5.46 9.35 -3.17
CA VAL A 49 -5.48 9.46 -4.65
C VAL A 49 -4.06 9.60 -5.21
N GLU A 50 -3.25 10.48 -4.62
CA GLU A 50 -1.88 10.71 -5.07
C GLU A 50 -0.98 9.47 -4.86
N LEU A 51 -1.14 8.77 -3.73
CA LEU A 51 -0.43 7.53 -3.42
C LEU A 51 -0.79 6.42 -4.40
N GLU A 52 -2.08 6.16 -4.62
CA GLU A 52 -2.54 5.10 -5.52
C GLU A 52 -2.18 5.35 -6.98
N ASN A 53 -2.07 6.62 -7.38
CA ASN A 53 -1.57 7.03 -8.69
C ASN A 53 -0.04 7.05 -8.77
N GLY A 54 0.67 6.64 -7.72
CA GLY A 54 2.12 6.51 -7.72
C GLY A 54 2.88 7.83 -7.74
N LYS A 55 2.30 8.92 -7.21
CA LYS A 55 2.97 10.24 -7.16
C LYS A 55 4.34 10.11 -6.48
N PRO A 56 5.45 10.51 -7.13
CA PRO A 56 6.80 10.31 -6.58
C PRO A 56 7.09 11.06 -5.27
N THR A 57 6.30 12.09 -4.96
CA THR A 57 6.55 13.04 -3.86
C THR A 57 5.54 12.94 -2.71
N VAL A 58 4.89 11.78 -2.55
CA VAL A 58 4.09 11.51 -1.35
C VAL A 58 4.97 11.45 -0.10
N GLN A 59 4.45 11.89 1.04
CA GLN A 59 5.18 11.84 2.31
C GLN A 59 5.28 10.38 2.78
N LEU A 60 6.51 9.88 2.95
CA LEU A 60 6.76 8.47 3.29
C LEU A 60 6.07 8.03 4.59
N GLN A 61 6.07 8.86 5.64
CA GLN A 61 5.42 8.50 6.91
C GLN A 61 3.94 8.16 6.71
N LYS A 62 3.21 8.98 5.95
CA LYS A 62 1.80 8.72 5.64
C LYS A 62 1.59 7.47 4.80
N VAL A 63 2.59 7.08 4.00
CA VAL A 63 2.54 5.80 3.28
C VAL A 63 2.63 4.65 4.27
N LEU A 64 3.52 4.72 5.26
CA LEU A 64 3.63 3.71 6.30
C LEU A 64 2.34 3.61 7.12
N ASP A 65 1.74 4.74 7.50
CA ASP A 65 0.47 4.76 8.25
C ASP A 65 -0.67 4.10 7.45
N VAL A 66 -0.72 4.32 6.13
CA VAL A 66 -1.69 3.67 5.23
C VAL A 66 -1.43 2.17 5.09
N LEU A 67 -0.16 1.75 5.01
CA LEU A 67 0.20 0.33 4.96
C LEU A 67 -0.23 -0.38 6.25
N ASP A 68 0.08 0.21 7.41
CA ASP A 68 -0.31 -0.31 8.72
C ASP A 68 -1.84 -0.43 8.84
N THR A 69 -2.58 0.59 8.41
CA THR A 69 -4.05 0.58 8.36
C THR A 69 -4.61 -0.56 7.49
N LEU A 70 -3.90 -0.95 6.42
CA LEU A 70 -4.26 -2.07 5.56
C LEU A 70 -3.81 -3.44 6.09
N GLY A 71 -3.11 -3.49 7.22
CA GLY A 71 -2.48 -4.70 7.75
C GLY A 71 -1.25 -5.13 6.95
N LEU A 72 -0.53 -4.18 6.35
CA LEU A 72 0.67 -4.41 5.54
C LEU A 72 1.91 -3.87 6.25
N GLU A 73 3.02 -4.59 6.07
CA GLU A 73 4.33 -4.19 6.58
C GLU A 73 5.30 -3.93 5.42
N MET A 74 6.11 -2.87 5.54
CA MET A 74 7.22 -2.61 4.63
C MET A 74 8.51 -3.19 5.22
N VAL A 75 9.14 -4.13 4.50
CA VAL A 75 10.40 -4.75 4.91
C VAL A 75 11.54 -4.32 3.98
N ILE A 76 12.69 -3.98 4.56
CA ILE A 76 13.91 -3.68 3.81
C ILE A 76 14.77 -4.95 3.74
N GLN A 77 15.11 -5.37 2.53
CA GLN A 77 15.94 -6.54 2.27
C GLN A 77 17.08 -6.22 1.30
N ARG A 78 18.22 -6.93 1.43
CA ARG A 78 19.32 -6.84 0.48
C ARG A 78 18.90 -7.40 -0.88
N LYS A 79 19.25 -6.72 -1.98
CA LYS A 79 19.06 -7.27 -3.33
C LYS A 79 19.88 -8.55 -3.51
N GLY A 80 19.27 -9.57 -4.11
CA GLY A 80 19.80 -10.94 -4.15
C GLY A 80 21.16 -11.14 -4.84
N ARG A 81 21.65 -10.18 -5.63
CA ARG A 81 23.03 -10.13 -6.18
C ARG A 81 23.41 -8.68 -6.44
N TYR A 82 24.63 -8.30 -6.04
CA TYR A 82 25.43 -7.25 -6.68
C TYR A 82 26.50 -7.96 -7.52
#